data_AF-A0A8S9PVF7-F1
#
_entry.id   AF-A0A8S9PVF7-F1
#
_cell.length_a   1.000
_cell.length_b   1.000
_cell.length_c   1.000
_cell.angle_alpha   90.00
_cell.angle_beta   90.00
_cell.angle_gamma   90.00
#
_symmetry.space_group_name_H-M   'P 1'
#
loop_
_entity.id
_entity.type
_entity.pdbx_description
1 polymer ?
#
loop_
_entity_poly.entity_id
_entity_poly.type
_entity_poly.pdbx_seq_one_letter_code
_entity_poly.pdbx_strand_id
1 'polypeptide(L)'
;MPLSRSLLSRRFSISSRDHQGHTPAEPESPMLPPSSNVTGSSWSAMLPELLSEIIRRVENTEDHWPLRRDVVACACVSKKWREITQETVRSPRNSGKITFPSCLKLPGPPDFSNQCLIRRNKRTSTFYLHLPLTPSFTDKGKFLLAARRFRTGAYTEYVISLDAHDFSQASNAYVGKLRSDFLGTNFTVYDSKPPHNGAKPSHGKASRRFASKQISPQVPAGNFEVGHISYKFNLLKSRGPRRMISTLHCPSSSSSPPPSSSTDQKLCDATKMMKKPIKDGSGLTILKNKAPRWHEHLQCWCLNFHGRVTVASVKNFQLVATVDQSQPSGKGDEETVLLQFGKVGDNTFTMDYRQPLSAFQAFAICLASFGTKLACE
;
A
#
# COMPACT_ATOMS: atom_id res chain seq x y z
N MET A 1 -43.10 -25.85 -0.11
CA MET A 1 -42.11 -26.48 -1.00
C MET A 1 -40.90 -25.55 -1.13
N PRO A 2 -39.65 -26.05 -1.03
CA PRO A 2 -38.44 -25.23 -1.12
C PRO A 2 -37.68 -25.41 -2.45
N LEU A 3 -36.95 -24.39 -2.90
CA LEU A 3 -35.82 -24.56 -3.81
C LEU A 3 -34.65 -23.64 -3.44
N SER A 4 -33.71 -24.19 -2.67
CA SER A 4 -32.36 -23.64 -2.56
C SER A 4 -31.53 -24.06 -3.78
N ARG A 5 -30.61 -23.21 -4.24
CA ARG A 5 -29.56 -23.57 -5.21
C ARG A 5 -28.19 -23.13 -4.70
N SER A 6 -27.53 -24.03 -3.98
CA SER A 6 -26.08 -23.96 -3.77
C SER A 6 -25.36 -24.44 -5.04
N LEU A 7 -24.27 -23.77 -5.41
CA LEU A 7 -23.38 -24.21 -6.49
C LEU A 7 -22.08 -24.75 -5.86
N LEU A 8 -22.06 -26.08 -5.66
CA LEU A 8 -20.85 -26.79 -5.24
C LEU A 8 -20.01 -27.14 -6.47
N SER A 9 -18.71 -26.80 -6.42
CA SER A 9 -17.76 -27.10 -7.48
C SER A 9 -17.53 -28.61 -7.61
N ARG A 10 -17.73 -29.16 -8.82
CA ARG A 10 -17.46 -30.57 -9.11
C ARG A 10 -15.96 -30.81 -9.27
N ARG A 11 -15.37 -31.62 -8.37
CA ARG A 11 -14.13 -32.34 -8.68
C ARG A 11 -14.47 -33.43 -9.69
N PHE A 12 -13.68 -33.53 -10.77
CA PHE A 12 -13.69 -34.69 -11.64
C PHE A 12 -12.70 -35.72 -11.11
N SER A 13 -13.21 -36.89 -10.72
CA SER A 13 -12.42 -38.09 -10.47
C SER A 13 -12.94 -39.16 -11.43
N ILE A 14 -12.14 -39.51 -12.44
CA ILE A 14 -12.50 -40.60 -13.36
C ILE A 14 -12.04 -41.91 -12.74
N SER A 15 -12.99 -42.81 -12.49
CA SER A 15 -12.74 -44.19 -12.10
C SER A 15 -12.88 -45.06 -13.35
N SER A 16 -11.84 -45.83 -13.67
CA SER A 16 -11.94 -46.86 -14.71
C SER A 16 -12.54 -48.13 -14.11
N ARG A 17 -13.31 -48.86 -14.91
CA ARG A 17 -13.83 -50.20 -14.56
C ARG A 17 -13.11 -51.24 -15.40
N ASP A 18 -12.51 -52.23 -14.75
CA ASP A 18 -12.02 -53.43 -15.43
C ASP A 18 -13.19 -54.32 -15.85
N HIS A 19 -13.16 -54.80 -17.10
CA HIS A 19 -13.88 -55.98 -17.58
C HIS A 19 -12.91 -56.82 -18.41
N GLN A 20 -12.82 -58.12 -18.12
CA GLN A 20 -11.98 -59.08 -18.84
C GLN A 20 -12.73 -59.64 -20.05
N GLY A 21 -12.03 -60.00 -21.13
CA GLY A 21 -12.63 -60.76 -22.23
C GLY A 21 -11.82 -60.87 -23.53
N HIS A 22 -11.21 -62.03 -23.73
CA HIS A 22 -10.86 -62.69 -25.02
C HIS A 22 -9.99 -62.00 -26.09
N THR A 23 -8.82 -62.61 -26.33
CA THR A 23 -8.06 -62.67 -27.61
C THR A 23 -8.78 -63.58 -28.64
N PRO A 24 -8.51 -63.47 -29.98
CA PRO A 24 -7.29 -64.07 -30.56
C PRO A 24 -6.69 -63.42 -31.84
N ALA A 25 -5.50 -63.94 -32.22
CA ALA A 25 -4.82 -63.91 -33.53
C ALA A 25 -4.10 -62.62 -34.02
N GLU A 26 -2.93 -62.85 -34.64
CA GLU A 26 -2.05 -61.86 -35.29
C GLU A 26 -2.35 -61.72 -36.81
N PRO A 27 -1.78 -60.70 -37.47
CA PRO A 27 -0.70 -61.02 -38.42
C PRO A 27 0.57 -60.14 -38.27
N GLU A 28 1.67 -60.56 -38.91
CA GLU A 28 3.03 -60.03 -38.72
C GLU A 28 3.33 -58.68 -39.41
N SER A 29 4.17 -57.87 -38.73
CA SER A 29 5.14 -56.90 -39.32
C SER A 29 4.59 -55.68 -40.11
N PRO A 30 5.41 -54.62 -40.35
CA PRO A 30 6.86 -54.51 -40.21
C PRO A 30 7.36 -53.64 -39.04
N MET A 31 8.67 -53.75 -38.75
CA MET A 31 9.31 -52.97 -37.69
C MET A 31 9.37 -51.47 -38.01
N LEU A 32 8.85 -50.65 -37.08
CA LEU A 32 9.17 -49.23 -37.01
C LEU A 32 10.66 -49.06 -36.59
N PRO A 33 11.40 -48.08 -37.15
CA PRO A 33 12.70 -47.74 -36.62
C PRO A 33 12.56 -47.24 -35.17
N PRO A 34 13.58 -47.44 -34.30
CA PRO A 34 13.51 -46.96 -32.93
C PRO A 34 13.26 -45.46 -32.93
N SER A 35 12.19 -45.04 -32.25
CA SER A 35 11.83 -43.63 -32.14
C SER A 35 13.02 -42.87 -31.57
N SER A 36 13.59 -41.97 -32.37
CA SER A 36 14.68 -41.10 -31.91
C SER A 36 14.21 -40.40 -30.65
N ASN A 37 14.87 -40.65 -29.52
CA ASN A 37 14.57 -40.00 -28.25
C ASN A 37 14.88 -38.51 -28.37
N VAL A 38 13.92 -37.75 -28.91
CA VAL A 38 13.83 -36.31 -28.74
C VAL A 38 13.54 -36.12 -27.26
N THR A 39 14.62 -36.02 -26.48
CA THR A 39 14.60 -35.65 -25.06
C THR A 39 14.14 -34.20 -24.99
N GLY A 40 12.83 -34.00 -25.11
CA GLY A 40 12.19 -32.69 -25.17
C GLY A 40 12.67 -31.86 -23.99
N SER A 41 13.37 -30.77 -24.30
CA SER A 41 14.14 -29.99 -23.32
C SER A 41 13.22 -29.39 -22.28
N SER A 42 13.05 -30.08 -21.15
CA SER A 42 12.09 -29.72 -20.12
C SER A 42 12.38 -28.32 -19.56
N TRP A 43 11.33 -27.53 -19.36
CA TRP A 43 11.38 -26.24 -18.69
C TRP A 43 11.96 -26.29 -17.25
N SER A 44 12.07 -27.48 -16.64
CA SER A 44 12.80 -27.69 -15.39
C SER A 44 14.34 -27.69 -15.56
N ALA A 45 14.83 -28.20 -16.70
CA ALA A 45 16.25 -28.33 -17.03
C ALA A 45 16.87 -27.04 -17.61
N MET A 46 16.03 -26.03 -17.92
CA MET A 46 16.48 -24.74 -18.44
C MET A 46 17.52 -24.06 -17.53
N LEU A 47 18.56 -23.49 -18.14
CA LEU A 47 19.62 -22.75 -17.44
C LEU A 47 19.05 -21.52 -16.70
N PRO A 48 19.54 -21.18 -15.50
CA PRO A 48 19.05 -20.04 -14.73
C PRO A 48 19.06 -18.72 -15.50
N GLU A 49 20.08 -18.48 -16.32
CA GLU A 49 20.32 -17.24 -17.05
C GLU A 49 19.28 -17.04 -18.16
N LEU A 50 18.92 -18.12 -18.87
CA LEU A 50 17.84 -18.12 -19.87
C LEU A 50 16.48 -17.87 -19.21
N LEU A 51 16.26 -18.45 -18.02
CA LEU A 51 15.03 -18.24 -17.26
C LEU A 51 14.93 -16.80 -16.72
N SER A 52 16.03 -16.23 -16.23
CA SER A 52 16.11 -14.81 -15.86
C SER A 52 15.80 -13.90 -17.05
N GLU A 53 16.35 -14.18 -18.24
CA GLU A 53 16.07 -13.40 -19.46
C GLU A 53 14.61 -13.52 -19.90
N ILE A 54 14.00 -14.70 -19.79
CA ILE A 54 12.56 -14.89 -20.05
C ILE A 54 11.73 -14.05 -19.05
N ILE A 55 12.00 -14.16 -17.75
CA ILE A 55 11.26 -13.40 -16.72
C ILE A 55 11.45 -11.89 -16.92
N ARG A 56 12.66 -11.44 -17.28
CA ARG A 56 12.97 -10.04 -17.61
C ARG A 56 12.17 -9.56 -18.83
N ARG A 57 11.98 -10.41 -19.85
CA ARG A 57 11.12 -10.10 -21.00
C ARG A 57 9.66 -9.97 -20.59
N VAL A 58 9.11 -10.92 -19.82
CA VAL A 58 7.72 -10.84 -19.34
C VAL A 58 7.52 -9.56 -18.51
N GLU A 59 8.40 -9.28 -17.55
CA GLU A 59 8.40 -8.06 -16.71
C GLU A 59 8.44 -6.75 -17.52
N ASN A 60 9.12 -6.75 -18.68
CA ASN A 60 9.20 -5.61 -19.59
C ASN A 60 8.02 -5.52 -20.58
N THR A 61 7.27 -6.61 -20.80
CA THR A 61 6.03 -6.59 -21.60
C THR A 61 4.78 -6.26 -20.76
N GLU A 62 4.81 -6.53 -19.46
CA GLU A 62 3.72 -6.25 -18.50
C GLU A 62 3.64 -4.77 -18.05
N ASP A 63 3.76 -3.81 -18.97
CA ASP A 63 3.67 -2.37 -18.66
C ASP A 63 2.23 -1.89 -18.36
N HIS A 64 1.21 -2.73 -18.61
CA HIS A 64 -0.20 -2.38 -18.47
C HIS A 64 -0.90 -3.18 -17.36
N TRP A 65 -1.51 -2.50 -16.38
CA TRP A 65 -2.34 -3.15 -15.35
C TRP A 65 -3.70 -3.58 -15.95
N PRO A 66 -4.28 -4.76 -15.60
CA PRO A 66 -3.98 -5.63 -14.46
C PRO A 66 -2.97 -6.77 -14.71
N LEU A 67 -2.10 -6.65 -15.72
CA LEU A 67 -1.42 -7.80 -16.30
C LEU A 67 -0.09 -8.19 -15.65
N ARG A 68 0.21 -7.80 -14.40
CA ARG A 68 1.31 -8.42 -13.62
C ARG A 68 0.99 -9.84 -13.14
N ARG A 69 0.31 -10.60 -13.98
CA ARG A 69 -0.21 -11.94 -13.74
C ARG A 69 0.81 -13.00 -14.14
N ASP A 70 1.54 -12.79 -15.23
CA ASP A 70 2.30 -13.85 -15.87
C ASP A 70 3.70 -13.94 -15.25
N VAL A 71 4.29 -12.83 -14.80
CA VAL A 71 5.41 -12.84 -13.84
C VAL A 71 5.02 -13.52 -12.52
N VAL A 72 3.79 -13.32 -12.02
CA VAL A 72 3.30 -14.03 -10.82
C VAL A 72 3.06 -15.52 -11.11
N ALA A 73 2.65 -15.88 -12.32
CA ALA A 73 2.54 -17.27 -12.77
C ALA A 73 3.92 -17.93 -12.84
N CYS A 74 4.94 -17.26 -13.38
CA CYS A 74 6.34 -17.72 -13.35
C CYS A 74 6.78 -18.03 -11.91
N ALA A 75 6.55 -17.11 -10.96
CA ALA A 75 6.86 -17.33 -9.53
C ALA A 75 6.05 -18.46 -8.85
N CYS A 76 5.05 -19.03 -9.53
CA CYS A 76 4.26 -20.16 -9.06
C CYS A 76 4.64 -21.51 -9.69
N VAL A 77 5.45 -21.54 -10.76
CA VAL A 77 5.81 -22.80 -11.48
C VAL A 77 6.60 -23.77 -10.59
N SER A 78 7.61 -23.30 -9.88
CA SER A 78 8.48 -24.13 -9.03
C SER A 78 9.29 -23.28 -8.05
N LYS A 79 10.02 -23.92 -7.12
CA LYS A 79 10.96 -23.24 -6.22
C LYS A 79 12.03 -22.46 -7.00
N LYS A 80 12.74 -23.12 -7.93
CA LYS A 80 13.76 -22.51 -8.80
C LYS A 80 13.22 -21.30 -9.58
N TRP A 81 12.04 -21.44 -10.20
CA TRP A 81 11.38 -20.34 -10.92
C TRP A 81 11.01 -19.18 -9.99
N ARG A 82 10.55 -19.46 -8.75
CA ARG A 82 10.23 -18.43 -7.76
C ARG A 82 11.45 -17.63 -7.32
N GLU A 83 12.55 -18.31 -7.03
CA GLU A 83 13.80 -17.68 -6.56
C GLU A 83 14.35 -16.77 -7.66
N ILE A 84 14.47 -17.27 -8.89
CA ILE A 84 14.93 -16.48 -10.05
C ILE A 84 13.95 -15.32 -10.36
N THR A 85 12.64 -15.52 -10.18
CA THR A 85 11.67 -14.42 -10.34
C THR A 85 11.84 -13.34 -9.27
N GLN A 86 12.12 -13.71 -8.01
CA GLN A 86 12.35 -12.74 -6.93
C GLN A 86 13.66 -11.97 -7.10
N GLU A 87 14.68 -12.57 -7.71
CA GLU A 87 15.94 -11.92 -8.04
C GLU A 87 15.81 -10.99 -9.26
N THR A 88 15.17 -11.47 -10.33
CA THR A 88 14.98 -10.72 -11.58
C THR A 88 14.03 -9.52 -11.39
N VAL A 89 12.97 -9.68 -10.58
CA VAL A 89 11.99 -8.62 -10.32
C VAL A 89 12.51 -7.67 -9.25
N ARG A 90 13.01 -6.51 -9.69
CA ARG A 90 13.33 -5.38 -8.81
C ARG A 90 12.19 -5.12 -7.81
N SER A 91 12.53 -5.13 -6.51
CA SER A 91 11.59 -4.94 -5.41
C SER A 91 10.70 -3.70 -5.60
N PRO A 92 9.48 -3.63 -5.03
CA PRO A 92 8.60 -2.47 -5.18
C PRO A 92 9.22 -1.13 -4.75
N ARG A 93 10.21 -1.17 -3.83
CA ARG A 93 11.02 -0.01 -3.42
C ARG A 93 12.00 0.46 -4.49
N ASN A 94 12.42 -0.41 -5.42
CA ASN A 94 13.39 -0.08 -6.46
C ASN A 94 12.75 0.03 -7.87
N SER A 95 11.56 -0.54 -8.07
CA SER A 95 10.82 -0.50 -9.34
C SER A 95 9.60 0.40 -9.34
N GLY A 96 9.07 0.80 -8.17
CA GLY A 96 7.79 1.51 -8.04
C GLY A 96 6.56 0.67 -8.41
N LYS A 97 6.73 -0.45 -9.12
CA LYS A 97 5.68 -1.36 -9.59
C LYS A 97 4.95 -2.00 -8.40
N ILE A 98 3.74 -1.52 -8.15
CA ILE A 98 2.83 -2.05 -7.14
C ILE A 98 2.22 -3.35 -7.69
N THR A 99 2.78 -4.52 -7.37
CA THR A 99 2.19 -5.81 -7.79
C THR A 99 0.99 -6.18 -6.90
N PHE A 100 1.23 -6.34 -5.59
CA PHE A 100 0.26 -6.86 -4.62
C PHE A 100 -0.33 -5.75 -3.73
N PRO A 101 -1.51 -5.96 -3.11
CA PRO A 101 -2.07 -5.02 -2.13
C PRO A 101 -1.16 -4.75 -0.92
N SER A 102 -0.30 -5.70 -0.53
CA SER A 102 0.71 -5.52 0.53
C SER A 102 1.73 -4.41 0.20
N CYS A 103 2.03 -4.19 -1.09
CA CYS A 103 2.96 -3.15 -1.53
C CYS A 103 2.46 -1.73 -1.19
N LEU A 104 1.16 -1.54 -0.96
CA LEU A 104 0.56 -0.23 -0.60
C LEU A 104 0.99 0.30 0.78
N LYS A 105 1.58 -0.56 1.62
CA LYS A 105 2.16 -0.20 2.93
C LYS A 105 3.70 -0.24 2.96
N LEU A 106 4.34 -0.60 1.85
CA LEU A 106 5.80 -0.47 1.71
C LEU A 106 6.15 0.98 1.35
N PRO A 107 7.33 1.50 1.73
CA PRO A 107 7.84 2.77 1.23
C PRO A 107 7.88 2.79 -0.31
N GLY A 108 7.55 3.94 -0.90
CA GLY A 108 7.78 4.20 -2.32
C GLY A 108 9.27 4.28 -2.66
N PRO A 109 9.62 4.49 -3.94
CA PRO A 109 11.01 4.50 -4.37
C PRO A 109 11.84 5.66 -3.80
N PRO A 110 13.17 5.55 -3.72
CA PRO A 110 14.02 6.65 -3.30
C PRO A 110 14.20 7.68 -4.44
N ASP A 111 14.59 7.20 -5.63
CA ASP A 111 15.11 8.03 -6.73
C ASP A 111 14.00 8.80 -7.46
N PHE A 112 12.79 8.25 -7.48
CA PHE A 112 11.63 8.82 -8.17
C PHE A 112 10.35 8.70 -7.34
N SER A 113 9.34 9.50 -7.70
CA SER A 113 8.02 9.47 -7.05
C SER A 113 7.02 8.64 -7.85
N ASN A 114 6.28 7.78 -7.15
CA ASN A 114 5.10 7.13 -7.67
C ASN A 114 4.00 8.19 -7.85
N GLN A 115 3.65 8.47 -9.11
CA GLN A 115 2.69 9.53 -9.49
C GLN A 115 1.26 9.00 -9.53
N CYS A 116 0.44 9.29 -8.52
CA CYS A 116 -0.93 8.80 -8.41
C CYS A 116 -1.99 9.89 -8.66
N LEU A 117 -3.25 9.46 -8.82
CA LEU A 117 -4.44 10.32 -8.89
C LEU A 117 -5.44 9.96 -7.80
N ILE A 118 -6.02 10.98 -7.16
CA ILE A 118 -7.18 10.86 -6.27
C ILE A 118 -8.40 11.40 -7.01
N ARG A 119 -9.39 10.54 -7.25
CA ARG A 119 -10.71 10.90 -7.80
C ARG A 119 -11.75 10.90 -6.68
N ARG A 120 -12.58 11.94 -6.56
CA ARG A 120 -13.54 12.14 -5.46
C ARG A 120 -14.99 12.07 -5.93
N ASN A 121 -15.76 11.12 -5.41
CA ASN A 121 -17.22 11.15 -5.51
C ASN A 121 -17.81 12.01 -4.37
N LYS A 122 -18.23 13.24 -4.71
CA LYS A 122 -18.87 14.16 -3.75
C LYS A 122 -20.17 13.59 -3.16
N ARG A 123 -20.98 12.86 -3.96
CA ARG A 123 -22.30 12.33 -3.54
C ARG A 123 -22.17 11.27 -2.44
N THR A 124 -21.26 10.31 -2.60
CA THR A 124 -21.03 9.23 -1.62
C THR A 124 -20.04 9.60 -0.51
N SER A 125 -19.39 10.76 -0.62
CA SER A 125 -18.20 11.16 0.13
C SER A 125 -17.05 10.14 0.07
N THR A 126 -16.88 9.49 -1.09
CA THR A 126 -15.80 8.52 -1.35
C THR A 126 -14.66 9.16 -2.15
N PHE A 127 -13.44 8.68 -1.93
CA PHE A 127 -12.20 9.04 -2.60
C PHE A 127 -11.57 7.75 -3.12
N TYR A 128 -10.99 7.78 -4.31
CA TYR A 128 -10.40 6.63 -4.97
C TYR A 128 -8.99 6.97 -5.46
N LEU A 129 -7.99 6.33 -4.88
CA LEU A 129 -6.60 6.41 -5.28
C LEU A 129 -6.35 5.46 -6.46
N HIS A 130 -5.73 5.99 -7.52
CA HIS A 130 -5.32 5.23 -8.69
C HIS A 130 -3.86 5.55 -9.07
N LEU A 131 -3.17 4.59 -9.68
CA LEU A 131 -1.91 4.80 -10.40
C LEU A 131 -2.24 4.81 -11.90
N PRO A 132 -2.09 5.95 -12.61
CA PRO A 132 -2.29 6.01 -14.07
C PRO A 132 -1.35 5.06 -14.81
N LEU A 133 -1.80 4.54 -15.96
CA LEU A 133 -0.95 3.75 -16.86
C LEU A 133 -0.40 4.59 -18.02
N THR A 134 -1.00 5.76 -18.26
CA THR A 134 -0.58 6.72 -19.27
C THR A 134 -0.40 8.11 -18.64
N PRO A 135 0.29 9.05 -19.31
CA PRO A 135 0.36 10.44 -18.87
C PRO A 135 -1.01 11.16 -18.85
N SER A 136 -2.07 10.57 -19.42
CA SER A 136 -3.39 11.19 -19.51
C SER A 136 -4.18 11.09 -18.20
N PHE A 137 -4.76 12.21 -17.78
CA PHE A 137 -5.70 12.27 -16.66
C PHE A 137 -7.08 11.64 -16.98
N THR A 138 -7.36 11.25 -18.23
CA THR A 138 -8.63 10.62 -18.63
C THR A 138 -8.70 9.14 -18.26
N ASP A 139 -7.59 8.41 -18.38
CA ASP A 139 -7.45 7.01 -17.98
C ASP A 139 -7.98 6.76 -16.56
N LYS A 140 -8.60 5.60 -16.33
CA LYS A 140 -8.95 5.16 -14.97
C LYS A 140 -7.72 4.74 -14.19
N GLY A 141 -6.72 4.17 -14.86
CA GLY A 141 -5.51 3.62 -14.26
C GLY A 141 -5.78 2.41 -13.38
N LYS A 142 -4.71 1.92 -12.75
CA LYS A 142 -4.79 0.93 -11.68
C LYS A 142 -5.46 1.51 -10.45
N PHE A 143 -6.60 0.97 -10.03
CA PHE A 143 -7.15 1.22 -8.69
C PHE A 143 -6.20 0.68 -7.59
N LEU A 144 -6.00 1.47 -6.53
CA LEU A 144 -5.11 1.14 -5.40
C LEU A 144 -5.87 1.06 -4.06
N LEU A 145 -6.60 2.12 -3.71
CA LEU A 145 -7.27 2.27 -2.42
C LEU A 145 -8.55 3.08 -2.60
N ALA A 146 -9.60 2.74 -1.86
CA ALA A 146 -10.73 3.62 -1.65
C ALA A 146 -10.71 4.17 -0.21
N ALA A 147 -11.27 5.35 0.00
CA ALA A 147 -11.54 5.89 1.32
C ALA A 147 -12.91 6.54 1.36
N ARG A 148 -13.72 6.25 2.38
CA ARG A 148 -15.05 6.87 2.56
C ARG A 148 -15.10 7.68 3.83
N ARG A 149 -15.55 8.94 3.70
CA ARG A 149 -15.65 9.90 4.81
C ARG A 149 -16.99 9.78 5.53
N PHE A 150 -16.95 9.48 6.82
CA PHE A 150 -18.07 9.46 7.75
C PHE A 150 -17.96 10.66 8.70
N ARG A 151 -19.11 11.26 9.08
CA ARG A 151 -19.20 12.26 10.14
C ARG A 151 -19.89 11.63 11.34
N THR A 152 -19.23 11.60 12.49
CA THR A 152 -19.66 10.88 13.69
C THR A 152 -19.76 11.86 14.85
N GLY A 153 -20.81 12.70 14.82
CA GLY A 153 -21.02 13.77 15.79
C GLY A 153 -19.81 14.72 15.84
N ALA A 154 -19.05 14.66 16.94
CA ALA A 154 -17.92 15.52 17.23
C ALA A 154 -16.60 15.21 16.49
N TYR A 155 -16.58 14.32 15.47
CA TYR A 155 -15.39 14.09 14.63
C TYR A 155 -15.72 13.53 13.25
N THR A 156 -14.73 13.58 12.34
CA THR A 156 -14.78 12.95 11.01
C THR A 156 -13.85 11.74 10.99
N GLU A 157 -14.30 10.61 10.42
CA GLU A 157 -13.43 9.47 10.07
C GLU A 157 -13.39 9.27 8.55
N TYR A 158 -12.26 8.77 8.04
CA TYR A 158 -12.13 8.22 6.70
C TYR A 158 -11.68 6.77 6.84
N VAL A 159 -12.56 5.82 6.53
CA VAL A 159 -12.20 4.39 6.47
C VAL A 159 -11.54 4.10 5.14
N ILE A 160 -10.36 3.50 5.15
CA ILE A 160 -9.52 3.20 3.97
C ILE A 160 -9.57 1.69 3.70
N SER A 161 -9.80 1.31 2.45
CA SER A 161 -10.12 -0.05 2.01
C SER A 161 -9.42 -0.43 0.70
N LEU A 162 -9.16 -1.74 0.54
CA LEU A 162 -8.76 -2.37 -0.73
C LEU A 162 -9.96 -2.60 -1.67
N ASP A 163 -11.19 -2.37 -1.21
CA ASP A 163 -12.42 -2.52 -1.96
C ASP A 163 -13.08 -1.14 -2.14
N ALA A 164 -13.62 -0.87 -3.34
CA ALA A 164 -14.29 0.38 -3.68
C ALA A 164 -15.71 0.52 -3.10
N HIS A 165 -16.27 -0.58 -2.60
CA HIS A 165 -17.66 -0.74 -2.15
C HIS A 165 -17.74 -1.17 -0.68
N ASP A 166 -16.81 -1.99 -0.18
CA ASP A 166 -16.73 -2.38 1.24
C ASP A 166 -15.88 -1.41 2.08
N PHE A 167 -16.51 -0.83 3.12
CA PHE A 167 -15.90 0.05 4.11
C PHE A 167 -16.11 -0.44 5.56
N SER A 168 -16.33 -1.75 5.75
CA SER A 168 -16.41 -2.36 7.07
C SER A 168 -15.03 -2.51 7.70
N GLN A 169 -14.85 -1.99 8.92
CA GLN A 169 -13.60 -2.19 9.70
C GLN A 169 -13.38 -3.67 10.10
N ALA A 170 -14.38 -4.54 9.92
CA ALA A 170 -14.27 -5.98 10.13
C ALA A 170 -14.00 -6.78 8.84
N SER A 171 -13.82 -6.10 7.70
CA SER A 171 -13.53 -6.74 6.41
C SER A 171 -12.04 -7.03 6.23
N ASN A 172 -11.74 -8.11 5.50
CA ASN A 172 -10.38 -8.38 5.01
C ASN A 172 -9.86 -7.29 4.05
N ALA A 173 -10.75 -6.46 3.49
CA ALA A 173 -10.38 -5.29 2.70
C ALA A 173 -9.89 -4.10 3.55
N TYR A 174 -10.08 -4.10 4.88
CA TYR A 174 -9.78 -2.96 5.74
C TYR A 174 -8.26 -2.68 5.86
N VAL A 175 -7.84 -1.51 5.41
CA VAL A 175 -6.43 -1.08 5.39
C VAL A 175 -6.08 -0.24 6.62
N GLY A 176 -7.03 0.52 7.14
CA GLY A 176 -6.82 1.47 8.22
C GLY A 176 -7.76 2.67 8.11
N LYS A 177 -7.60 3.68 8.97
CA LYS A 177 -8.45 4.88 8.94
C LYS A 177 -7.71 6.15 9.35
N LEU A 178 -8.22 7.28 8.88
CA LEU A 178 -7.87 8.61 9.38
C LEU A 178 -9.01 9.14 10.25
N ARG A 179 -8.73 9.62 11.46
CA ARG A 179 -9.73 10.24 12.36
C ARG A 179 -9.32 11.67 12.70
N SER A 180 -10.24 12.64 12.62
CA SER A 180 -10.01 14.02 13.04
C SER A 180 -10.29 14.25 14.53
N ASP A 181 -9.77 15.35 15.06
CA ASP A 181 -10.35 16.06 16.21
C ASP A 181 -11.68 16.75 15.84
N PHE A 182 -12.26 17.48 16.79
CA PHE A 182 -13.50 18.25 16.61
C PHE A 182 -13.33 19.46 15.68
N LEU A 183 -12.18 20.13 15.75
CA LEU A 183 -11.91 21.36 15.00
C LEU A 183 -11.51 21.11 13.53
N GLY A 184 -11.13 19.88 13.18
CA GLY A 184 -10.61 19.51 11.86
C GLY A 184 -9.13 19.86 11.67
N THR A 185 -8.39 20.06 12.76
CA THR A 185 -6.99 20.54 12.76
C THR A 185 -5.97 19.47 13.09
N ASN A 186 -6.29 18.54 13.98
CA ASN A 186 -5.45 17.38 14.25
C ASN A 186 -6.14 16.12 13.71
N PHE A 187 -5.36 15.22 13.16
CA PHE A 187 -5.82 13.93 12.67
C PHE A 187 -4.84 12.84 13.11
N THR A 188 -5.37 11.67 13.41
CA THR A 188 -4.60 10.47 13.74
C THR A 188 -4.82 9.41 12.68
N VAL A 189 -3.73 8.77 12.26
CA VAL A 189 -3.67 7.69 11.28
C VAL A 189 -3.60 6.35 12.03
N TYR A 190 -4.53 5.45 11.70
CA TYR A 190 -4.61 4.10 12.25
C TYR A 190 -4.39 3.06 11.15
N ASP A 191 -3.47 2.13 11.37
CA ASP A 191 -3.24 0.96 10.52
C ASP A 191 -4.09 -0.25 11.01
N SER A 192 -4.52 -1.12 10.09
CA SER A 192 -5.23 -2.36 10.42
C SER A 192 -4.35 -3.50 10.97
N LYS A 193 -3.01 -3.42 10.79
CA LYS A 193 -2.02 -4.41 11.23
C LYS A 193 -1.17 -3.88 12.40
N PRO A 194 -0.73 -4.76 13.33
CA PRO A 194 0.16 -4.36 14.42
C PRO A 194 1.53 -3.93 13.89
N PRO A 195 2.12 -2.82 14.41
CA PRO A 195 3.45 -2.35 13.99
C PRO A 195 4.60 -3.23 14.52
N HIS A 196 4.38 -3.98 15.60
CA HIS A 196 5.31 -4.95 16.18
C HIS A 196 4.52 -6.11 16.82
N ASN A 197 5.18 -7.26 17.04
CA ASN A 197 4.53 -8.40 17.68
C ASN A 197 4.08 -8.04 19.12
N GLY A 198 2.87 -8.43 19.51
CA GLY A 198 2.30 -8.07 20.81
C GLY A 198 1.77 -6.63 20.95
N ALA A 199 1.82 -5.81 19.89
CA ALA A 199 1.24 -4.46 19.91
C ALA A 199 -0.25 -4.49 20.29
N LYS A 200 -0.69 -3.56 21.14
CA LYS A 200 -2.09 -3.45 21.58
C LYS A 200 -2.84 -2.45 20.67
N PRO A 201 -4.02 -2.81 20.13
CA PRO A 201 -4.82 -1.88 19.34
C PRO A 201 -5.37 -0.74 20.21
N SER A 202 -5.56 0.44 19.63
CA SER A 202 -6.15 1.59 20.33
C SER A 202 -7.55 1.28 20.85
N HIS A 203 -7.85 1.77 22.06
CA HIS A 203 -9.10 1.47 22.77
C HIS A 203 -10.31 2.21 22.16
N GLY A 204 -10.84 1.68 21.06
CA GLY A 204 -12.12 2.06 20.47
C GLY A 204 -13.23 1.04 20.76
N LYS A 205 -14.47 1.50 20.99
CA LYS A 205 -15.67 0.66 21.20
C LYS A 205 -16.01 -0.28 20.01
N ALA A 206 -15.27 -0.21 18.91
CA ALA A 206 -15.41 -1.06 17.73
C ALA A 206 -14.68 -2.42 17.84
N SER A 207 -13.89 -2.67 18.89
CA SER A 207 -13.20 -3.95 19.12
C SER A 207 -14.16 -5.08 19.56
N ARG A 208 -15.17 -5.38 18.73
CA ARG A 208 -15.99 -6.59 18.85
C ARG A 208 -15.14 -7.78 18.39
N ARG A 209 -15.00 -8.78 19.26
CA ARG A 209 -14.34 -10.06 18.94
C ARG A 209 -15.19 -10.84 17.93
N PHE A 210 -15.09 -10.52 16.65
CA PHE A 210 -15.69 -11.34 15.59
C PHE A 210 -14.85 -12.60 15.41
N ALA A 211 -15.39 -13.73 15.85
CA ALA A 211 -14.77 -15.04 15.63
C ALA A 211 -14.88 -15.41 14.13
N SER A 212 -13.79 -15.22 13.40
CA SER A 212 -13.65 -15.72 12.03
C SER A 212 -13.71 -17.25 12.04
N LYS A 213 -14.72 -17.84 11.39
CA LYS A 213 -14.83 -19.30 11.17
C LYS A 213 -13.84 -19.77 10.09
N GLN A 214 -12.55 -19.48 10.28
CA GLN A 214 -11.48 -19.81 9.34
C GLN A 214 -10.27 -20.34 10.12
N ILE A 215 -9.70 -21.44 9.63
CA ILE A 215 -8.61 -22.19 10.28
C ILE A 215 -7.25 -21.54 9.95
N SER A 216 -7.16 -20.22 10.17
CA SER A 216 -6.00 -19.41 9.85
C SER A 216 -5.76 -18.39 10.96
N PRO A 217 -4.55 -18.32 11.57
CA PRO A 217 -4.24 -17.39 12.66
C PRO A 217 -3.96 -15.97 12.14
N GLN A 218 -4.91 -15.38 11.41
CA GLN A 218 -4.90 -13.94 11.12
C GLN A 218 -5.41 -13.19 12.34
N VAL A 219 -4.55 -12.38 12.95
CA VAL A 219 -4.92 -11.50 14.05
C VAL A 219 -6.06 -10.56 13.59
N PRO A 220 -7.16 -10.41 14.34
CA PRO A 220 -8.26 -9.54 13.95
C PRO A 220 -7.78 -8.12 13.62
N ALA A 221 -8.27 -7.55 12.52
CA ALA A 221 -7.87 -6.24 12.05
C ALA A 221 -8.08 -5.17 13.15
N GLY A 222 -6.96 -4.60 13.61
CA GLY A 222 -6.96 -3.67 14.73
C GLY A 222 -7.12 -2.22 14.28
N ASN A 223 -6.86 -1.31 15.21
CA ASN A 223 -6.67 0.11 14.93
C ASN A 223 -5.39 0.53 15.65
N PHE A 224 -4.24 0.38 15.00
CA PHE A 224 -2.93 0.67 15.58
C PHE A 224 -2.48 2.07 15.17
N GLU A 225 -2.15 2.90 16.14
CA GLU A 225 -1.78 4.30 15.91
C GLU A 225 -0.39 4.36 15.25
N VAL A 226 -0.31 4.91 14.03
CA VAL A 226 0.94 4.97 13.23
C VAL A 226 1.40 6.40 12.92
N GLY A 227 0.64 7.40 13.37
CA GLY A 227 1.09 8.79 13.39
C GLY A 227 -0.02 9.83 13.32
N HIS A 228 0.38 11.09 13.20
CA HIS A 228 -0.50 12.26 13.29
C HIS A 228 -0.27 13.25 12.14
N ILE A 229 -1.29 14.07 11.88
CA ILE A 229 -1.26 15.21 10.96
C ILE A 229 -1.89 16.40 11.68
N SER A 230 -1.14 17.48 11.85
CA SER A 230 -1.58 18.70 12.55
C SER A 230 -1.44 19.92 11.65
N TYR A 231 -2.52 20.71 11.59
CA TYR A 231 -2.53 22.04 10.97
C TYR A 231 -2.50 23.09 12.08
N LYS A 232 -1.51 23.98 12.05
CA LYS A 232 -1.44 25.09 13.01
C LYS A 232 -2.41 26.21 12.62
N PHE A 233 -3.08 26.76 13.62
CA PHE A 233 -3.83 28.00 13.50
C PHE A 233 -2.87 29.19 13.32
N ASN A 234 -3.20 30.10 12.40
CA ASN A 234 -2.57 31.42 12.31
C ASN A 234 -3.46 32.41 13.09
N LEU A 235 -3.28 32.48 14.42
CA LEU A 235 -4.17 33.26 15.30
C LEU A 235 -4.04 34.78 15.08
N LEU A 236 -2.88 35.24 14.62
CA LEU A 236 -2.70 36.60 14.10
C LEU A 236 -2.72 36.57 12.56
N LYS A 237 -3.23 37.65 11.95
CA LYS A 237 -3.61 37.77 10.52
C LYS A 237 -2.46 37.77 9.50
N SER A 238 -1.40 36.97 9.71
CA SER A 238 -0.36 36.77 8.71
C SER A 238 -0.92 36.06 7.48
N ARG A 239 -0.84 36.73 6.32
CA ARG A 239 -1.34 36.26 5.01
C ARG A 239 -0.44 35.16 4.41
N GLY A 240 -0.21 34.08 5.16
CA GLY A 240 0.67 32.96 4.78
C GLY A 240 -0.07 31.61 4.72
N PRO A 241 0.44 30.64 3.93
CA PRO A 241 -0.13 29.28 3.88
C PRO A 241 -0.22 28.62 5.26
N ARG A 242 -1.30 27.86 5.50
CA ARG A 242 -1.53 27.16 6.77
C ARG A 242 -0.41 26.14 7.02
N ARG A 243 0.33 26.28 8.13
CA ARG A 243 1.44 25.39 8.45
C ARG A 243 0.94 23.98 8.78
N MET A 244 1.41 23.00 8.04
CA MET A 244 1.07 21.57 8.17
C MET A 244 2.29 20.79 8.63
N ILE A 245 2.10 19.94 9.63
CA ILE A 245 3.10 19.00 10.14
C ILE A 245 2.48 17.60 10.10
N SER A 246 3.23 16.61 9.63
CA SER A 246 2.86 15.20 9.77
C SER A 246 4.01 14.41 10.38
N THR A 247 3.67 13.59 11.37
CA THR A 247 4.60 12.80 12.16
C THR A 247 4.17 11.35 12.00
N LEU A 248 4.99 10.52 11.36
CA LEU A 248 4.66 9.14 11.02
C LEU A 248 5.76 8.18 11.44
N HIS A 249 5.39 7.02 11.98
CA HIS A 249 6.32 5.90 12.04
C HIS A 249 6.50 5.34 10.63
N CYS A 250 7.73 5.40 10.13
CA CYS A 250 8.13 4.72 8.90
C CYS A 250 9.03 3.55 9.27
N PRO A 251 8.80 2.34 8.71
CA PRO A 251 9.67 1.20 9.02
C PRO A 251 11.08 1.46 8.49
N SER A 252 12.06 1.43 9.40
CA SER A 252 13.48 1.62 9.06
C SER A 252 13.92 0.64 7.97
N SER A 253 14.71 1.10 7.00
CA SER A 253 15.13 0.30 5.84
C SER A 253 16.19 -0.79 6.15
N SER A 254 16.45 -1.06 7.42
CA SER A 254 17.43 -2.02 7.93
C SER A 254 16.82 -3.41 8.10
N SER A 255 16.55 -4.10 6.99
CA SER A 255 16.07 -5.48 6.99
C SER A 255 17.20 -6.50 6.99
N SER A 256 17.87 -6.68 8.14
CA SER A 256 18.60 -7.92 8.44
C SER A 256 17.61 -8.97 8.96
N PRO A 257 17.73 -10.26 8.60
CA PRO A 257 16.87 -11.31 9.16
C PRO A 257 17.14 -11.47 10.67
N PRO A 258 16.11 -11.77 11.49
CA PRO A 258 16.31 -12.00 12.91
C PRO A 258 17.04 -13.35 13.15
N PRO A 259 18.03 -13.40 14.05
CA PRO A 259 18.62 -14.67 14.48
C PRO A 259 17.63 -15.50 15.30
N SER A 260 17.90 -16.80 15.41
CA SER A 260 17.04 -17.78 16.06
C SER A 260 16.92 -17.63 17.59
N SER A 261 15.82 -18.15 18.13
CA SER A 261 15.41 -18.09 19.54
C SER A 261 16.30 -18.87 20.51
N SER A 262 16.45 -18.34 21.74
CA SER A 262 16.67 -19.12 22.97
C SER A 262 15.87 -18.51 24.14
N THR A 263 15.51 -19.35 25.11
CA THR A 263 14.61 -19.05 26.24
C THR A 263 15.42 -18.80 27.52
N ASP A 264 14.97 -17.91 28.41
CA ASP A 264 14.79 -18.17 29.87
C ASP A 264 14.29 -16.94 30.66
N GLN A 265 14.09 -17.09 31.99
CA GLN A 265 12.91 -16.57 32.68
C GLN A 265 13.16 -16.13 34.15
N LYS A 266 12.56 -14.98 34.56
CA LYS A 266 12.16 -14.43 35.90
C LYS A 266 12.18 -12.88 35.83
N LEU A 267 11.27 -12.05 36.39
CA LEU A 267 10.57 -11.99 37.69
C LEU A 267 11.50 -11.47 38.82
N CYS A 268 11.27 -10.35 39.54
CA CYS A 268 10.18 -9.36 39.66
C CYS A 268 10.78 -7.92 39.91
N ASP A 269 10.12 -6.81 40.29
CA ASP A 269 8.72 -6.48 40.66
C ASP A 269 8.32 -5.02 40.29
N ALA A 270 7.68 -4.23 41.18
CA ALA A 270 6.97 -2.97 40.89
C ALA A 270 7.38 -1.71 41.71
N THR A 271 7.29 -0.52 41.10
CA THR A 271 6.95 0.74 41.81
C THR A 271 6.30 1.77 40.86
N LYS A 272 5.47 2.68 41.39
CA LYS A 272 4.94 3.85 40.66
C LYS A 272 6.04 4.90 40.48
N MET A 273 6.05 5.61 39.34
CA MET A 273 6.04 7.09 39.28
C MET A 273 5.90 7.61 37.83
N MET A 274 5.39 8.83 37.68
CA MET A 274 5.48 9.76 36.52
C MET A 274 5.44 9.17 35.08
N LYS A 275 4.30 9.30 34.39
CA LYS A 275 4.18 9.02 32.93
C LYS A 275 4.94 10.05 32.08
N LYS A 276 6.26 9.86 31.92
CA LYS A 276 6.98 10.37 30.74
C LYS A 276 6.54 9.54 29.52
N PRO A 277 6.30 10.16 28.34
CA PRO A 277 6.12 9.38 27.11
C PRO A 277 7.42 8.62 26.81
N ILE A 278 7.27 7.35 26.41
CA ILE A 278 8.41 6.44 26.18
C ILE A 278 9.25 6.99 25.02
N LYS A 279 10.54 7.27 25.28
CA LYS A 279 11.54 7.52 24.24
C LYS A 279 11.91 6.18 23.57
N ASP A 280 11.00 5.65 22.77
CA ASP A 280 11.32 4.54 21.88
C ASP A 280 11.94 5.11 20.59
N GLY A 281 13.13 4.65 20.22
CA GLY A 281 13.96 5.23 19.16
C GLY A 281 13.50 4.89 17.73
N SER A 282 12.20 4.66 17.52
CA SER A 282 11.69 3.85 16.42
C SER A 282 11.12 4.65 15.24
N GLY A 283 12.00 4.99 14.29
CA GLY A 283 11.64 5.28 12.88
C GLY A 283 10.74 6.50 12.63
N LEU A 284 10.72 7.46 13.54
CA LEU A 284 9.79 8.60 13.49
C LEU A 284 10.22 9.65 12.45
N THR A 285 9.49 9.75 11.35
CA THR A 285 9.68 10.76 10.30
C THR A 285 8.81 11.98 10.56
N ILE A 286 9.40 13.18 10.55
CA ILE A 286 8.68 14.46 10.72
C ILE A 286 8.73 15.25 9.41
N LEU A 287 7.57 15.30 8.76
CA LEU A 287 7.30 16.05 7.54
C LEU A 287 6.68 17.40 7.86
N LYS A 288 7.06 18.44 7.11
CA LYS A 288 6.43 19.77 7.17
C LYS A 288 6.12 20.24 5.75
N ASN A 289 5.16 21.15 5.58
CA ASN A 289 4.93 21.76 4.27
C ASN A 289 6.15 22.58 3.83
N LYS A 290 6.57 22.44 2.57
CA LYS A 290 7.57 23.32 1.96
C LYS A 290 7.02 24.75 1.96
N ALA A 291 7.90 25.72 2.20
CA ALA A 291 7.55 27.14 2.06
C ALA A 291 7.36 27.46 0.56
N PRO A 292 6.39 28.30 0.17
CA PRO A 292 6.33 28.82 -1.18
C PRO A 292 7.56 29.69 -1.47
N ARG A 293 7.96 29.76 -2.74
CA ARG A 293 8.91 30.76 -3.23
C ARG A 293 8.13 31.96 -3.76
N TRP A 294 8.72 33.14 -3.66
CA TRP A 294 8.24 34.29 -4.43
C TRP A 294 8.50 34.06 -5.92
N HIS A 295 7.58 34.48 -6.78
CA HIS A 295 7.67 34.33 -8.23
C HIS A 295 7.41 35.67 -8.93
N GLU A 296 8.50 36.36 -9.28
CA GLU A 296 8.50 37.77 -9.71
C GLU A 296 7.46 38.10 -10.78
N HIS A 297 7.48 37.39 -11.91
CA HIS A 297 6.57 37.62 -13.05
C HIS A 297 5.07 37.37 -12.74
N LEU A 298 4.74 36.76 -11.61
CA LEU A 298 3.38 36.47 -11.18
C LEU A 298 3.00 37.20 -9.88
N GLN A 299 3.95 37.93 -9.27
CA GLN A 299 3.83 38.60 -7.97
C GLN A 299 3.15 37.70 -6.90
N CYS A 300 3.50 36.40 -6.90
CA CYS A 300 2.84 35.37 -6.09
C CYS A 300 3.79 34.58 -5.20
N TRP A 301 3.28 34.14 -4.05
CA TRP A 301 3.87 33.07 -3.25
C TRP A 301 3.40 31.72 -3.79
N CYS A 302 4.28 31.05 -4.54
CA CYS A 302 3.94 29.90 -5.37
C CYS A 302 4.91 28.71 -5.14
N LEU A 303 4.46 27.49 -5.41
CA LEU A 303 5.26 26.26 -5.35
C LEU A 303 5.41 25.68 -6.76
N ASN A 304 6.60 25.19 -7.11
CA ASN A 304 6.83 24.54 -8.39
C ASN A 304 6.32 23.09 -8.36
N PHE A 305 5.19 22.85 -8.99
CA PHE A 305 4.56 21.53 -9.12
C PHE A 305 4.95 20.76 -10.40
N HIS A 306 5.87 21.28 -11.24
CA HIS A 306 6.34 20.62 -12.47
C HIS A 306 5.19 20.17 -13.40
N GLY A 307 4.18 21.02 -13.59
CA GLY A 307 2.97 20.72 -14.37
C GLY A 307 1.98 19.73 -13.75
N ARG A 308 2.33 19.02 -12.66
CA ARG A 308 1.46 18.04 -11.99
C ARG A 308 0.25 18.66 -11.30
N VAL A 309 0.21 19.97 -11.09
CA VAL A 309 -0.90 20.69 -10.45
C VAL A 309 -1.23 21.92 -11.29
N THR A 310 -2.46 21.99 -11.78
CA THR A 310 -2.90 22.97 -12.78
C THR A 310 -3.99 23.92 -12.28
N VAL A 311 -4.62 23.64 -11.14
CA VAL A 311 -5.73 24.45 -10.61
C VAL A 311 -5.39 24.99 -9.22
N ALA A 312 -5.45 26.31 -9.06
CA ALA A 312 -5.22 26.98 -7.78
C ALA A 312 -6.20 26.49 -6.69
N SER A 313 -5.67 26.20 -5.49
CA SER A 313 -6.45 25.62 -4.39
C SER A 313 -5.67 25.62 -3.08
N VAL A 314 -6.34 25.94 -1.96
CA VAL A 314 -5.80 25.85 -0.58
C VAL A 314 -5.44 24.43 -0.11
N LYS A 315 -5.57 23.44 -1.01
CA LYS A 315 -5.17 22.04 -0.81
C LYS A 315 -3.88 21.67 -1.54
N ASN A 316 -3.32 22.58 -2.33
CA ASN A 316 -2.09 22.32 -3.06
C ASN A 316 -0.90 22.47 -2.10
N PHE A 317 -0.12 21.41 -1.88
CA PHE A 317 1.05 21.43 -1.00
C PHE A 317 2.13 20.46 -1.45
N GLN A 318 3.35 20.72 -0.98
CA GLN A 318 4.48 19.80 -0.99
C GLN A 318 4.93 19.58 0.45
N LEU A 319 5.25 18.35 0.84
CA LEU A 319 5.87 18.03 2.12
C LEU A 319 7.33 17.61 1.94
N VAL A 320 8.17 18.04 2.87
CA VAL A 320 9.60 17.73 2.95
C VAL A 320 9.93 17.19 4.35
N ALA A 321 10.92 16.30 4.47
CA ALA A 321 11.42 15.88 5.77
C ALA A 321 12.28 16.98 6.40
N THR A 322 12.14 17.15 7.71
CA THR A 322 12.95 18.11 8.48
C THR A 322 13.88 17.44 9.49
N VAL A 323 13.71 16.14 9.70
CA VAL A 323 14.62 15.25 10.41
C VAL A 323 14.71 13.98 9.58
N ASP A 324 15.93 13.57 9.23
CA ASP A 324 16.23 12.25 8.68
C ASP A 324 17.21 11.57 9.63
N GLN A 325 16.78 10.46 10.24
CA GLN A 325 17.57 9.71 11.21
C GLN A 325 18.60 8.77 10.55
N SER A 326 18.59 8.66 9.22
CA SER A 326 19.60 7.93 8.44
C SER A 326 20.79 8.80 8.02
N GLN A 327 20.72 10.12 8.21
CA GLN A 327 21.80 11.07 7.91
C GLN A 327 22.56 11.46 9.18
N PRO A 328 23.92 11.50 9.17
CA PRO A 328 24.72 11.77 10.36
C PRO A 328 24.51 13.17 10.96
N SER A 329 24.00 14.12 10.16
CA SER A 329 23.65 15.47 10.61
C SER A 329 22.25 15.58 11.24
N GLY A 330 21.42 14.53 11.19
CA GLY A 330 20.04 14.49 11.69
C GLY A 330 19.04 15.44 11.00
N LYS A 331 19.52 16.37 10.17
CA LYS A 331 18.76 17.40 9.46
C LYS A 331 18.26 16.82 8.14
N GLY A 332 16.97 16.94 7.87
CA GLY A 332 16.44 16.66 6.54
C GLY A 332 16.94 17.69 5.52
N ASP A 333 17.06 17.27 4.27
CA ASP A 333 17.49 18.09 3.12
C ASP A 333 16.61 19.34 2.89
N GLU A 334 15.33 19.31 3.31
CA GLU A 334 14.30 20.36 3.12
C GLU A 334 14.02 20.79 1.65
N GLU A 335 14.86 20.42 0.69
CA GLU A 335 14.63 20.55 -0.75
C GLU A 335 13.79 19.38 -1.29
N THR A 336 14.19 18.13 -1.02
CA THR A 336 13.58 16.91 -1.57
C THR A 336 12.12 16.75 -1.15
N VAL A 337 11.21 16.84 -2.14
CA VAL A 337 9.76 16.72 -1.95
C VAL A 337 9.34 15.25 -1.84
N LEU A 338 8.86 14.87 -0.65
CA LEU A 338 8.51 13.50 -0.29
C LEU A 338 7.03 13.16 -0.56
N LEU A 339 6.17 14.17 -0.52
CA LEU A 339 4.78 14.11 -0.97
C LEU A 339 4.42 15.41 -1.69
N GLN A 340 3.88 15.30 -2.89
CA GLN A 340 3.28 16.40 -3.65
C GLN A 340 1.80 16.12 -3.84
N PHE A 341 0.93 17.10 -3.57
CA PHE A 341 -0.52 16.96 -3.71
C PHE A 341 -1.14 18.26 -4.22
N GLY A 342 -2.10 18.17 -5.14
CA GLY A 342 -2.84 19.36 -5.61
C GLY A 342 -3.98 19.09 -6.59
N LYS A 343 -4.78 20.13 -6.86
CA LYS A 343 -5.96 20.06 -7.72
C LYS A 343 -5.58 20.14 -9.21
N VAL A 344 -6.14 19.22 -10.01
CA VAL A 344 -6.12 19.27 -11.49
C VAL A 344 -7.51 19.33 -12.11
N GLY A 345 -8.56 19.06 -11.33
CA GLY A 345 -9.96 19.23 -11.73
C GLY A 345 -10.90 19.23 -10.51
N ASP A 346 -12.19 19.49 -10.69
CA ASP A 346 -13.13 19.71 -9.57
C ASP A 346 -13.33 18.55 -8.60
N ASN A 347 -12.98 17.35 -9.05
CA ASN A 347 -13.01 16.12 -8.29
C ASN A 347 -11.71 15.31 -8.46
N THR A 348 -10.67 15.88 -9.08
CA THR A 348 -9.45 15.16 -9.49
C THR A 348 -8.21 15.89 -8.98
N PHE A 349 -7.33 15.13 -8.33
CA PHE A 349 -6.14 15.63 -7.66
C PHE A 349 -4.96 14.72 -7.98
N THR A 350 -3.77 15.26 -8.15
CA THR A 350 -2.52 14.49 -8.21
C THR A 350 -1.98 14.22 -6.82
N MET A 351 -1.35 13.07 -6.62
CA MET A 351 -0.68 12.65 -5.38
C MET A 351 0.60 11.91 -5.75
N ASP A 352 1.74 12.59 -5.69
CA ASP A 352 3.04 12.02 -6.07
C ASP A 352 3.87 11.79 -4.79
N TYR A 353 4.29 10.55 -4.53
CA TYR A 353 4.94 10.17 -3.27
C TYR A 353 6.20 9.31 -3.47
N ARG A 354 7.15 9.39 -2.54
CA ARG A 354 8.42 8.62 -2.55
C ARG A 354 8.79 8.13 -1.14
N GLN A 355 9.89 7.39 -1.00
CA GLN A 355 10.49 7.02 0.30
C GLN A 355 10.57 8.25 1.23
N PRO A 356 10.24 8.16 2.54
CA PRO A 356 9.88 6.96 3.30
C PRO A 356 8.36 6.66 3.32
N LEU A 357 7.53 7.42 2.59
CA LEU A 357 6.09 7.25 2.60
C LEU A 357 5.64 6.02 1.80
N SER A 358 4.65 5.31 2.33
CA SER A 358 3.84 4.35 1.60
C SER A 358 2.63 5.01 0.93
N ALA A 359 2.01 4.33 -0.05
CA ALA A 359 0.78 4.80 -0.70
C ALA A 359 -0.35 5.03 0.31
N PHE A 360 -0.47 4.15 1.30
CA PHE A 360 -1.43 4.27 2.41
C PHE A 360 -1.21 5.54 3.24
N GLN A 361 0.02 5.80 3.68
CA GLN A 361 0.35 7.00 4.46
C GLN A 361 0.16 8.29 3.64
N ALA A 362 0.65 8.31 2.40
CA ALA A 362 0.48 9.45 1.49
C ALA A 362 -1.00 9.77 1.25
N PHE A 363 -1.84 8.75 1.04
CA PHE A 363 -3.28 8.92 0.87
C PHE A 363 -3.96 9.44 2.15
N ALA A 364 -3.61 8.90 3.33
CA ALA A 364 -4.11 9.39 4.61
C ALA A 364 -3.75 10.87 4.86
N ILE A 365 -2.52 11.28 4.53
CA ILE A 365 -2.09 12.70 4.58
C ILE A 365 -2.97 13.56 3.66
N CYS A 366 -3.19 13.13 2.42
CA CYS A 366 -3.99 13.88 1.45
C CYS A 366 -5.47 13.98 1.87
N LEU A 367 -6.05 12.93 2.47
CA LEU A 367 -7.42 12.93 2.98
C LEU A 367 -7.65 13.98 4.09
N ALA A 368 -6.64 14.27 4.91
CA ALA A 368 -6.71 15.34 5.92
C ALA A 368 -6.88 16.76 5.33
N SER A 369 -6.56 16.96 4.04
CA SER A 369 -6.81 18.23 3.35
C SER A 369 -8.30 18.48 3.00
N PHE A 370 -9.14 17.43 3.06
CA PHE A 370 -10.57 17.48 2.76
C PHE A 370 -11.48 17.60 4.00
N GLY A 371 -10.90 17.65 5.20
CA GLY A 371 -11.64 18.02 6.41
C GLY A 371 -12.11 19.48 6.36
N THR A 372 -13.36 19.72 6.80
CA THR A 372 -13.81 21.07 7.22
C THR A 372 -13.01 21.48 8.46
N LYS A 373 -12.55 22.73 8.52
CA LYS A 373 -11.65 23.23 9.59
C LYS A 373 -12.28 24.46 10.23
N LEU A 374 -13.09 24.24 11.25
CA LEU A 374 -14.08 25.22 11.73
C LEU A 374 -13.46 26.51 12.28
N ALA A 375 -12.24 26.44 12.82
CA ALA A 375 -11.50 27.60 13.33
C ALA A 375 -10.36 28.04 12.36
N CYS A 376 -10.55 27.87 11.04
CA CYS A 376 -9.57 28.27 10.03
C CYS A 376 -10.17 29.04 8.84
N GLU A 377 -11.48 29.25 8.82
CA GLU A 377 -12.20 30.02 7.78
C GLU A 377 -12.13 31.52 8.09
#